data_AF-A0A0J7Z2T1-F1
#
_entry.id   AF-A0A0J7Z2T1-F1
#
_cell.length_a   1.000
_cell.length_b   1.000
_cell.length_c   1.000
_cell.angle_alpha   90.00
_cell.angle_beta   90.00
_cell.angle_gamma   90.00
#
_symmetry.space_group_name_H-M   'P 1'
#
loop_
_entity.id
_entity.type
_entity.pdbx_description
1 polymer ?
#
loop_
_entity_poly.entity_id
_entity_poly.type
_entity_poly.pdbx_seq_one_letter_code
_entity_poly.pdbx_strand_id
1 'polypeptide(L)'
;MRLRLPEERPTEPPTGYKIAHPMLSTDGTRAGFTGVSLGGALPYGVLADASCVYGLRHRAPSRRCDCGFHCVHDRTAAEALLCTAEHRAAVLLEVTVLGRYIRFERGFRYARQRVRTATVGPCACGTVAAALADAGWGRPGWRALAPSCAGCLRGRTSVSLAGFARLAGDGLRVAAGQGASAAAVDLAAAGELGVPELTAEAALLQARLDWFQAQLARLGERGPGGGRKG
;
A
#
# COMPACT_ATOMS: atom_id res chain seq x y z
N MET A 1 -17.37 23.72 23.60
CA MET A 1 -15.92 23.82 23.88
C MET A 1 -15.15 22.96 22.88
N ARG A 2 -14.35 23.53 21.95
CA ARG A 2 -13.49 22.72 21.08
C ARG A 2 -12.24 22.34 21.87
N LEU A 3 -12.22 21.14 22.44
CA LEU A 3 -11.02 20.58 23.08
C LEU A 3 -9.90 20.53 22.02
N ARG A 4 -8.90 21.41 22.15
CA ARG A 4 -7.64 21.27 21.42
C ARG A 4 -6.91 20.09 22.05
N LEU A 5 -6.75 19.03 21.28
CA LEU A 5 -5.82 17.96 21.64
C LEU A 5 -4.41 18.55 21.77
N PRO A 6 -3.57 18.04 22.69
CA PRO A 6 -2.17 18.46 22.80
C PRO A 6 -1.44 18.38 21.46
N GLU A 7 -0.61 19.37 21.16
CA GLU A 7 0.32 19.31 20.02
C GLU A 7 1.60 18.59 20.45
N GLU A 8 1.83 17.40 19.90
CA GLU A 8 3.09 16.68 20.08
C GLU A 8 4.17 17.28 19.16
N ARG A 9 5.37 17.47 19.69
CA ARG A 9 6.56 17.92 18.94
C ARG A 9 7.76 17.08 19.37
N PRO A 10 7.88 15.85 18.85
CA PRO A 10 8.98 14.97 19.23
C PRO A 10 10.31 15.54 18.74
N THR A 11 11.38 15.31 19.50
CA THR A 11 12.75 15.73 19.14
C THR A 11 13.27 15.01 17.92
N GLU A 12 12.85 13.75 17.73
CA GLU A 12 13.15 12.94 16.57
C GLU A 12 11.87 12.56 15.82
N PRO A 13 11.91 12.47 14.48
CA PRO A 13 10.75 12.02 13.72
C PRO A 13 10.35 10.59 14.11
N PRO A 14 9.06 10.30 14.36
CA PRO A 14 8.62 8.95 14.69
C PRO A 14 8.94 7.92 13.59
N THR A 15 9.17 6.68 13.99
CA THR A 15 9.24 5.54 13.08
C THR A 15 7.89 4.84 13.04
N GLY A 16 7.51 4.34 11.87
CA GLY A 16 6.34 3.46 11.71
C GLY A 16 6.58 2.37 10.68
N TYR A 17 5.62 1.46 10.58
CA TYR A 17 5.67 0.30 9.69
C TYR A 17 4.40 0.19 8.85
N LYS A 18 4.55 -0.22 7.60
CA LYS A 18 3.42 -0.43 6.69
C LYS A 18 3.77 -1.42 5.61
N ILE A 19 2.78 -1.88 4.85
CA ILE A 19 3.01 -2.70 3.65
C ILE A 19 2.68 -1.92 2.38
N ALA A 20 3.37 -2.25 1.30
CA ALA A 20 3.17 -1.64 -0.01
C ALA A 20 3.63 -2.56 -1.12
N HIS A 21 3.08 -2.39 -2.32
CA HIS A 21 3.56 -3.11 -3.50
C HIS A 21 4.75 -2.36 -4.11
N PRO A 22 5.89 -3.03 -4.36
CA PRO A 22 7.01 -2.43 -5.07
C PRO A 22 6.64 -2.22 -6.54
N MET A 23 7.02 -1.08 -7.09
CA MET A 23 6.67 -0.65 -8.44
C MET A 23 7.93 -0.31 -9.24
N LEU A 24 7.92 -0.62 -10.53
CA LEU A 24 8.96 -0.24 -11.49
C LEU A 24 8.32 0.54 -12.65
N SER A 25 8.91 1.67 -13.05
CA SER A 25 8.44 2.41 -14.21
C SER A 25 8.60 1.59 -15.49
N THR A 26 7.75 1.82 -16.49
CA THR A 26 7.81 1.08 -17.76
C THR A 26 9.11 1.27 -18.52
N ASP A 27 9.77 2.41 -18.34
CA ASP A 27 11.10 2.73 -18.89
C ASP A 27 12.26 2.13 -18.06
N GLY A 28 11.98 1.49 -16.92
CA GLY A 28 12.98 0.87 -16.06
C GLY A 28 13.89 1.84 -15.30
N THR A 29 13.62 3.15 -15.37
CA THR A 29 14.51 4.19 -14.79
C THR A 29 14.14 4.58 -13.36
N ARG A 30 12.94 4.23 -12.89
CA ARG A 30 12.43 4.63 -11.57
C ARG A 30 11.81 3.44 -10.86
N ALA A 31 12.04 3.38 -9.55
CA ALA A 31 11.35 2.45 -8.67
C ALA A 31 10.64 3.22 -7.54
N GLY A 32 9.59 2.61 -7.00
CA GLY A 32 8.80 3.22 -5.94
C GLY A 32 7.81 2.23 -5.37
N PHE A 33 6.75 2.74 -4.75
CA PHE A 33 5.78 1.92 -4.04
C PHE A 33 4.37 2.40 -4.31
N THR A 34 3.40 1.50 -4.19
CA THR A 34 1.99 1.89 -4.06
C THR A 34 1.40 1.27 -2.81
N GLY A 35 0.50 1.99 -2.13
CA GLY A 35 -0.18 1.50 -0.94
C GLY A 35 -1.11 0.33 -1.24
N VAL A 36 -1.43 -0.47 -0.23
CA VAL A 36 -2.40 -1.57 -0.33
C VAL A 36 -3.85 -1.15 -0.06
N SER A 37 -4.06 0.09 0.42
CA SER A 37 -5.38 0.64 0.76
C SER A 37 -5.90 1.59 -0.32
N LEU A 38 -7.07 2.21 -0.09
CA LEU A 38 -7.74 3.17 -0.98
C LEU A 38 -6.85 4.30 -1.53
N GLY A 39 -5.79 4.70 -0.81
CA GLY A 39 -4.80 5.68 -1.28
C GLY A 39 -3.75 5.14 -2.27
N GLY A 40 -3.77 3.84 -2.59
CA GLY A 40 -2.83 3.14 -3.49
C GLY A 40 -3.08 3.36 -4.99
N ALA A 41 -3.68 4.50 -5.36
CA ALA A 41 -4.00 4.80 -6.75
C ALA A 41 -2.75 5.18 -7.57
N LEU A 42 -1.80 5.90 -6.96
CA LEU A 42 -0.60 6.39 -7.63
C LEU A 42 0.68 5.90 -6.93
N PRO A 43 1.66 5.40 -7.70
CA PRO A 43 2.99 5.11 -7.17
C PRO A 43 3.66 6.37 -6.60
N TYR A 44 4.36 6.20 -5.50
CA TYR A 44 5.13 7.23 -4.81
C TYR A 44 6.59 6.80 -4.62
N GLY A 45 7.49 7.78 -4.56
CA GLY A 45 8.91 7.57 -4.30
C GLY A 45 9.23 7.27 -2.83
N VAL A 46 10.50 7.03 -2.54
CA VAL A 46 11.00 6.76 -1.18
C VAL A 46 10.73 7.95 -0.26
N LEU A 47 11.09 9.17 -0.71
CA LEU A 47 10.68 10.43 -0.10
C LEU A 47 9.47 10.98 -0.85
N ALA A 48 8.34 11.13 -0.16
CA ALA A 48 7.10 11.57 -0.81
C ALA A 48 6.20 12.38 0.12
N ASP A 49 5.45 13.32 -0.46
CA ASP A 49 4.39 14.08 0.20
C ASP A 49 3.02 13.49 -0.15
N ALA A 50 2.13 13.48 0.84
CA ALA A 50 0.77 13.01 0.68
C ALA A 50 -0.09 14.09 0.02
N SER A 51 -0.92 13.66 -0.92
CA SER A 51 -1.94 14.48 -1.57
C SER A 51 -3.34 13.96 -1.23
N CYS A 52 -4.36 14.80 -1.45
CA CYS A 52 -5.75 14.36 -1.34
C CYS A 52 -6.12 13.55 -2.59
N VAL A 53 -6.47 12.28 -2.41
CA VAL A 53 -6.88 11.40 -3.53
C VAL A 53 -8.17 11.89 -4.21
N TYR A 54 -9.02 12.61 -3.47
CA TYR A 54 -10.24 13.22 -3.99
C TYR A 54 -10.02 14.58 -4.69
N GLY A 55 -8.77 15.07 -4.78
CA GLY A 55 -8.47 16.37 -5.39
C GLY A 55 -8.98 17.58 -4.60
N LEU A 56 -9.41 17.39 -3.35
CA LEU A 56 -9.91 18.47 -2.51
C LEU A 56 -8.79 19.42 -2.08
N ARG A 57 -9.12 20.71 -2.01
CA ARG A 57 -8.19 21.76 -1.59
C ARG A 57 -8.07 21.80 -0.07
N HIS A 58 -7.17 20.99 0.47
CA HIS A 58 -6.74 21.07 1.86
C HIS A 58 -5.33 20.51 2.04
N ARG A 59 -4.68 20.86 3.14
CA ARG A 59 -3.39 20.28 3.50
C ARG A 59 -3.57 18.85 4.04
N ALA A 60 -2.81 17.90 3.51
CA ALA A 60 -2.74 16.55 4.07
C ALA A 60 -1.83 16.51 5.32
N PRO A 61 -2.16 15.70 6.35
CA PRO A 61 -3.46 15.07 6.56
C PRO A 61 -4.48 16.09 7.10
N SER A 62 -5.68 16.08 6.52
CA SER A 62 -6.84 16.79 7.08
C SER A 62 -7.55 15.88 8.08
N ARG A 63 -8.10 16.44 9.17
CA ARG A 63 -8.88 15.65 10.15
C ARG A 63 -10.22 15.16 9.59
N ARG A 64 -10.75 15.85 8.57
CA ARG A 64 -12.04 15.56 7.93
C ARG A 64 -11.91 14.87 6.58
N CYS A 65 -10.71 14.36 6.28
CA CYS A 65 -10.42 13.58 5.09
C CYS A 65 -9.62 12.35 5.55
N ASP A 66 -9.64 11.32 4.72
CA ASP A 66 -8.78 10.15 4.81
C ASP A 66 -7.38 10.37 4.19
N CYS A 67 -7.10 11.55 3.62
CA CYS A 67 -5.81 11.84 2.99
C CYS A 67 -4.62 11.72 3.96
N GLY A 68 -3.48 11.29 3.43
CA GLY A 68 -2.25 11.07 4.20
C GLY A 68 -1.68 9.68 3.95
N PHE A 69 -0.39 9.53 4.23
CA PHE A 69 0.18 8.19 4.39
C PHE A 69 -0.27 7.60 5.71
N HIS A 70 -0.35 6.27 5.78
CA HIS A 70 -0.72 5.52 6.97
C HIS A 70 0.39 4.53 7.32
N CYS A 71 0.67 4.38 8.60
CA CYS A 71 1.55 3.33 9.13
C CYS A 71 1.12 2.97 10.55
N VAL A 72 1.42 1.75 10.98
CA VAL A 72 1.26 1.32 12.37
C VAL A 72 2.55 1.60 13.16
N HIS A 73 2.44 1.62 14.48
CA HIS A 73 3.60 1.79 15.37
C HIS A 73 4.48 0.54 15.42
N ASP A 74 3.84 -0.63 15.42
CA ASP A 74 4.48 -1.92 15.66
C ASP A 74 4.80 -2.65 14.36
N ARG A 75 5.99 -3.25 14.31
CA ARG A 75 6.47 -3.98 13.13
C ARG A 75 5.66 -5.25 12.90
N THR A 76 5.42 -6.02 13.96
CA THR A 76 4.69 -7.30 13.90
C THR A 76 3.26 -7.08 13.40
N ALA A 77 2.61 -5.99 13.82
CA ALA A 77 1.30 -5.60 13.34
C ALA A 77 1.27 -5.31 11.83
N ALA A 78 2.33 -4.73 11.26
CA ALA A 78 2.45 -4.54 9.82
C ALA A 78 2.77 -5.85 9.09
N GLU A 79 3.62 -6.71 9.67
CA GLU A 79 3.95 -8.03 9.12
C GLU A 79 2.74 -8.96 9.08
N ALA A 80 1.87 -8.92 10.09
CA ALA A 80 0.63 -9.70 10.12
C ALA A 80 -0.31 -9.40 8.92
N LEU A 81 -0.24 -8.18 8.35
CA LEU A 81 -1.00 -7.84 7.16
C LEU A 81 -0.51 -8.62 5.91
N LEU A 82 0.73 -9.08 5.88
CA LEU A 82 1.27 -9.87 4.76
C LEU A 82 0.72 -11.31 4.72
N CYS A 83 0.05 -11.76 5.78
CA CYS A 83 -0.58 -13.09 5.81
C CYS A 83 -1.82 -13.16 4.91
N THR A 84 -2.48 -12.04 4.62
CA THR A 84 -3.66 -12.05 3.74
C THR A 84 -3.24 -12.31 2.30
N ALA A 85 -4.05 -13.11 1.59
CA ALA A 85 -3.71 -13.55 0.24
C ALA A 85 -3.38 -12.38 -0.71
N GLU A 86 -4.14 -11.29 -0.57
CA GLU A 86 -4.05 -10.06 -1.35
C GLU A 86 -2.74 -9.29 -1.11
N HIS A 87 -2.10 -9.50 0.04
CA HIS A 87 -0.93 -8.73 0.48
C HIS A 87 0.35 -9.55 0.55
N ARG A 88 0.29 -10.87 0.28
CA ARG A 88 1.47 -11.75 0.30
C ARG A 88 2.63 -11.31 -0.59
N ALA A 89 2.33 -10.60 -1.69
CA ALA A 89 3.34 -10.07 -2.60
C ALA A 89 3.83 -8.65 -2.23
N ALA A 90 3.24 -8.01 -1.21
CA ALA A 90 3.69 -6.71 -0.74
C ALA A 90 5.02 -6.84 0.03
N VAL A 91 5.70 -5.70 0.16
CA VAL A 91 6.90 -5.58 0.99
C VAL A 91 6.56 -4.84 2.28
N LEU A 92 7.24 -5.21 3.36
CA LEU A 92 7.17 -4.46 4.61
C LEU A 92 8.10 -3.26 4.53
N LEU A 93 7.58 -2.08 4.83
CA LEU A 93 8.29 -0.82 4.85
C LEU A 93 8.46 -0.33 6.29
N GLU A 94 9.69 0.00 6.64
CA GLU A 94 10.02 0.85 7.78
C GLU A 94 10.10 2.30 7.28
N VAL A 95 9.35 3.20 7.89
CA VAL A 95 9.21 4.59 7.44
C VAL A 95 9.52 5.57 8.56
N THR A 96 10.24 6.63 8.20
CA THR A 96 10.32 7.84 9.02
C THR A 96 9.10 8.72 8.72
N VAL A 97 8.33 9.02 9.76
CA VAL A 97 7.14 9.90 9.71
C VAL A 97 7.61 11.35 9.74
N LEU A 98 7.40 12.07 8.63
CA LEU A 98 7.85 13.44 8.45
C LEU A 98 6.66 14.41 8.27
N GLY A 99 6.92 15.68 8.55
CA GLY A 99 5.92 16.73 8.43
C GLY A 99 4.80 16.59 9.45
N ARG A 100 3.59 17.06 9.10
CA ARG A 100 2.43 16.99 9.99
C ARG A 100 1.92 15.57 10.07
N TYR A 101 1.56 15.14 11.27
CA TYR A 101 0.89 13.86 11.48
C TYR A 101 -0.27 13.98 12.46
N ILE A 102 -1.12 12.96 12.43
CA ILE A 102 -2.15 12.67 13.42
C ILE A 102 -1.78 11.31 13.99
N ARG A 103 -1.53 11.26 15.30
CA ARG A 103 -1.26 10.01 16.01
C ARG A 103 -2.59 9.38 16.43
N PHE A 104 -2.72 8.12 16.12
CA PHE A 104 -3.78 7.24 16.61
C PHE A 104 -3.16 6.21 17.57
N GLU A 105 -4.02 5.50 18.29
CA GLU A 105 -3.61 4.44 19.19
C GLU A 105 -2.70 3.41 18.49
N ARG A 106 -3.08 2.98 17.27
CA ARG A 106 -2.36 1.92 16.53
C ARG A 106 -1.35 2.43 15.51
N GLY A 107 -1.27 3.73 15.25
CA GLY A 107 -0.40 4.23 14.19
C GLY A 107 -0.44 5.73 13.93
N PHE A 108 0.02 6.13 12.76
CA PHE A 108 0.08 7.50 12.30
C PHE A 108 -0.64 7.68 10.97
N ARG A 109 -1.26 8.84 10.80
CA ARG A 109 -1.59 9.40 9.48
C ARG A 109 -0.78 10.67 9.24
N TYR A 110 -0.04 10.77 8.14
CA TYR A 110 1.03 11.75 8.05
C TYR A 110 1.24 12.33 6.64
N ALA A 111 1.86 13.50 6.61
CA ALA A 111 1.95 14.37 5.44
C ALA A 111 3.13 14.01 4.54
N ARG A 112 4.26 13.56 5.11
CA ARG A 112 5.47 13.28 4.36
C ARG A 112 6.14 12.04 4.90
N GLN A 113 6.68 11.20 4.04
CA GLN A 113 7.35 9.99 4.45
C GLN A 113 8.77 9.92 3.90
N ARG A 114 9.64 9.19 4.59
CA ARG A 114 10.82 8.58 3.97
C ARG A 114 10.84 7.10 4.28
N VAL A 115 10.82 6.26 3.26
CA VAL A 115 11.04 4.81 3.43
C VAL A 115 12.53 4.56 3.71
N ARG A 116 12.85 3.88 4.80
CA ARG A 116 14.24 3.57 5.19
C ARG A 116 14.65 2.17 4.77
N THR A 117 13.74 1.23 5.00
CA THR A 117 13.97 -0.18 4.74
C THR A 117 12.74 -0.76 4.05
N ALA A 118 12.97 -1.56 3.01
CA ALA A 118 11.97 -2.44 2.42
C ALA A 118 12.41 -3.90 2.63
N THR A 119 11.61 -4.66 3.39
CA THR A 119 11.81 -6.10 3.61
C THR A 119 10.94 -6.86 2.62
N VAL A 120 11.59 -7.65 1.76
CA VAL A 120 10.94 -8.44 0.72
C VAL A 120 10.62 -9.83 1.25
N GLY A 121 9.35 -10.22 1.21
CA GLY A 121 8.93 -11.56 1.62
C GLY A 121 9.53 -12.68 0.77
N PRO A 122 9.25 -13.95 1.10
CA PRO A 122 9.70 -15.07 0.28
C PRO A 122 9.03 -15.06 -1.10
N CYS A 123 9.64 -15.77 -2.05
CA CYS A 123 9.01 -16.14 -3.31
C CYS A 123 7.70 -16.91 -3.04
N ALA A 124 6.78 -16.94 -4.01
CA ALA A 124 5.57 -17.76 -3.94
C ALA A 124 5.85 -19.26 -3.67
N CYS A 125 7.03 -19.76 -4.09
CA CYS A 125 7.48 -21.12 -3.79
C CYS A 125 8.07 -21.30 -2.37
N GLY A 126 8.03 -20.28 -1.52
CA GLY A 126 8.57 -20.28 -0.16
C GLY A 126 10.07 -19.98 -0.05
N THR A 127 10.83 -20.07 -1.15
CA THR A 127 12.28 -19.77 -1.14
C THR A 127 12.55 -18.28 -0.95
N VAL A 128 13.64 -17.95 -0.26
CA VAL A 128 14.12 -16.56 -0.10
C VAL A 128 14.20 -15.85 -1.46
N ALA A 129 13.64 -14.65 -1.52
CA ALA A 129 13.64 -13.86 -2.74
C ALA A 129 15.04 -13.33 -3.06
N ALA A 130 15.45 -13.45 -4.32
CA ALA A 130 16.69 -12.90 -4.84
C ALA A 130 16.46 -11.62 -5.66
N ALA A 131 15.24 -11.42 -6.16
CA ALA A 131 14.85 -10.28 -6.97
C ALA A 131 13.35 -9.99 -6.82
N LEU A 132 12.93 -8.89 -7.43
CA LEU A 132 11.54 -8.50 -7.62
C LEU A 132 11.21 -8.68 -9.12
N ALA A 133 10.25 -9.53 -9.45
CA ALA A 133 9.83 -9.83 -10.81
C ALA A 133 8.43 -9.27 -11.11
N ASP A 134 8.09 -9.07 -12.38
CA ASP A 134 6.76 -8.61 -12.79
C ASP A 134 5.64 -9.46 -12.15
N ALA A 135 4.71 -8.78 -11.48
CA ALA A 135 3.58 -9.39 -10.78
C ALA A 135 2.34 -9.57 -11.69
N GLY A 136 2.40 -9.15 -12.95
CA GLY A 136 1.30 -9.28 -13.91
C GLY A 136 0.21 -8.22 -13.78
N TRP A 137 0.41 -7.20 -12.94
CA TRP A 137 -0.50 -6.07 -12.79
C TRP A 137 0.27 -4.75 -12.61
N GLY A 138 -0.43 -3.62 -12.66
CA GLY A 138 0.23 -2.34 -12.47
C GLY A 138 -0.70 -1.12 -12.47
N ARG A 139 -0.11 0.02 -12.79
CA ARG A 139 -0.76 1.31 -13.01
C ARG A 139 -0.25 1.90 -14.33
N PRO A 140 -0.92 2.88 -14.95
CA PRO A 140 -0.40 3.53 -16.15
C PRO A 140 1.06 3.99 -15.97
N GLY A 141 1.98 3.48 -16.80
CA GLY A 141 3.42 3.78 -16.71
C GLY A 141 4.21 3.02 -15.63
N TRP A 142 3.59 2.09 -14.89
CA TRP A 142 4.22 1.37 -13.79
C TRP A 142 3.77 -0.10 -13.71
N ARG A 143 4.72 -1.00 -13.50
CA ARG A 143 4.47 -2.43 -13.25
C ARG A 143 4.68 -2.73 -11.79
N ALA A 144 3.75 -3.47 -11.19
CA ALA A 144 3.96 -4.00 -9.85
C ALA A 144 4.92 -5.19 -9.91
N LEU A 145 5.71 -5.33 -8.84
CA LEU A 145 6.66 -6.42 -8.71
C LEU A 145 6.28 -7.33 -7.53
N ALA A 146 6.65 -8.59 -7.64
CA ALA A 146 6.49 -9.61 -6.62
C ALA A 146 7.85 -10.23 -6.25
N PRO A 147 8.04 -10.68 -5.00
CA PRO A 147 9.24 -11.43 -4.61
C PRO A 147 9.45 -12.66 -5.50
N SER A 148 10.68 -12.91 -5.93
CA SER A 148 11.03 -14.09 -6.72
C SER A 148 12.42 -14.62 -6.41
N CYS A 149 12.53 -15.94 -6.24
CA CYS A 149 13.80 -16.62 -6.05
C CYS A 149 14.51 -16.86 -7.40
N ALA A 150 15.80 -17.20 -7.34
CA ALA A 150 16.63 -17.49 -8.53
C ALA A 150 16.00 -18.54 -9.47
N GLY A 151 15.34 -19.56 -8.92
CA GLY A 151 14.68 -20.62 -9.70
C GLY A 151 13.45 -20.12 -10.47
N CYS A 152 12.57 -19.38 -9.80
CA CYS A 152 11.31 -18.89 -10.40
C CYS A 152 11.51 -17.69 -11.34
N LEU A 153 12.67 -17.04 -11.35
CA LEU A 153 12.93 -15.81 -12.13
C LEU A 153 12.95 -15.99 -13.65
N ARG A 154 13.17 -17.22 -14.15
CA ARG A 154 13.45 -17.49 -15.57
C ARG A 154 12.38 -16.89 -16.50
N GLY A 155 12.82 -16.06 -17.44
CA GLY A 155 11.98 -15.46 -18.49
C GLY A 155 11.11 -14.29 -18.06
N ARG A 156 11.24 -13.78 -16.82
CA ARG A 156 10.43 -12.66 -16.32
C ARG A 156 11.23 -11.38 -16.22
N THR A 157 10.63 -10.25 -16.61
CA THR A 157 11.15 -8.92 -16.32
C THR A 157 11.35 -8.79 -14.82
N SER A 158 12.57 -8.48 -14.40
CA SER A 158 12.93 -8.45 -13.00
C SER A 158 14.04 -7.45 -12.69
N VAL A 159 14.14 -7.09 -11.42
CA VAL A 159 15.19 -6.23 -10.90
C VAL A 159 15.71 -6.85 -9.60
N SER A 160 17.03 -6.88 -9.44
CA SER A 160 17.64 -7.34 -8.19
C SER A 160 17.25 -6.41 -7.03
N LEU A 161 17.33 -6.89 -5.79
CA LEU A 161 17.00 -6.07 -4.62
C LEU A 161 17.86 -4.81 -4.54
N ALA A 162 19.17 -4.94 -4.80
CA ALA A 162 20.09 -3.82 -4.87
C ALA A 162 19.80 -2.88 -6.06
N GLY A 163 19.37 -3.43 -7.21
CA GLY A 163 18.95 -2.63 -8.36
C GLY A 163 17.72 -1.78 -8.05
N PHE A 164 16.71 -2.38 -7.40
CA PHE A 164 15.52 -1.67 -6.95
C PHE A 164 15.87 -0.54 -5.98
N ALA A 165 16.73 -0.82 -5.00
CA ALA A 165 17.21 0.17 -4.04
C ALA A 165 17.84 1.39 -4.74
N ARG A 166 18.68 1.15 -5.75
CA ARG A 166 19.35 2.19 -6.53
C ARG A 166 18.38 3.03 -7.36
N LEU A 167 17.43 2.38 -8.03
CA LEU A 167 16.41 3.06 -8.84
C LEU A 167 15.41 3.84 -7.99
N ALA A 168 15.16 3.40 -6.76
CA ALA A 168 14.26 4.07 -5.82
C ALA A 168 14.92 5.29 -5.17
N GLY A 169 16.25 5.28 -5.04
CA GLY A 169 17.02 6.41 -4.53
C GLY A 169 16.84 6.68 -3.04
N ASP A 170 17.21 7.88 -2.61
CA ASP A 170 17.03 8.41 -1.24
C ASP A 170 17.60 7.54 -0.10
N GLY A 171 18.58 6.70 -0.40
CA GLY A 171 19.23 5.82 0.57
C GLY A 171 18.36 4.66 1.07
N LEU A 172 17.35 4.24 0.28
CA LEU A 172 16.56 3.05 0.58
C LEU A 172 17.45 1.81 0.71
N ARG A 173 17.23 1.04 1.77
CA ARG A 173 17.79 -0.31 1.90
C ARG A 173 16.73 -1.33 1.55
N VAL A 174 17.07 -2.29 0.70
CA VAL A 174 16.18 -3.40 0.33
C VAL A 174 16.84 -4.70 0.77
N ALA A 175 16.14 -5.48 1.58
CA ALA A 175 16.62 -6.75 2.09
C ALA A 175 15.59 -7.84 1.86
N ALA A 176 16.04 -9.06 1.56
CA ALA A 176 15.17 -10.21 1.67
C ALA A 176 14.87 -10.45 3.15
N GLY A 177 13.61 -10.67 3.48
CA GLY A 177 13.23 -11.20 4.77
C GLY A 177 13.87 -12.56 4.94
N GLN A 178 14.32 -12.86 6.16
CA GLN A 178 14.64 -14.24 6.49
C GLN A 178 13.34 -15.01 6.31
N GLY A 179 13.30 -15.91 5.33
CA GLY A 179 12.19 -16.85 5.23
C GLY A 179 12.11 -17.52 6.59
N ALA A 180 10.96 -17.45 7.26
CA ALA A 180 10.71 -18.36 8.35
C ALA A 180 11.01 -19.75 7.77
N SER A 181 12.10 -20.37 8.22
CA SER A 181 12.19 -21.82 8.14
C SER A 181 10.90 -22.27 8.78
N ALA A 182 9.98 -22.75 7.96
CA ALA A 182 8.83 -23.46 8.46
C ALA A 182 9.41 -24.69 9.15
N ALA A 183 9.79 -24.53 10.42
CA ALA A 183 9.71 -25.62 11.37
C ALA A 183 8.29 -26.12 11.19
N ALA A 184 8.16 -27.35 10.73
CA ALA A 184 6.88 -27.99 10.44
C ALA A 184 6.00 -27.84 11.69
N VAL A 185 5.14 -26.83 11.69
CA VAL A 185 4.06 -26.72 12.65
C VAL A 185 3.00 -27.63 12.09
N ASP A 186 2.76 -28.72 12.79
CA ASP A 186 1.78 -29.74 12.46
C ASP A 186 0.45 -29.08 12.09
N LEU A 187 0.05 -29.22 10.83
CA LEU A 187 -1.16 -28.65 10.26
C LEU A 187 -2.36 -29.49 10.68
N ALA A 188 -2.72 -29.39 11.95
CA ALA A 188 -3.94 -29.96 12.51
C ALA A 188 -4.82 -28.87 13.15
N ALA A 189 -5.04 -27.76 12.44
CA ALA A 189 -6.13 -26.79 12.71
C ALA A 189 -6.20 -25.71 11.62
N ALA A 190 -6.39 -26.09 10.34
CA ALA A 190 -6.82 -25.14 9.33
C ALA A 190 -8.34 -24.98 9.44
N GLY A 191 -8.78 -24.08 10.32
CA GLY A 191 -10.17 -23.62 10.35
C GLY A 191 -10.46 -22.73 9.14
N GLU A 192 -11.54 -23.05 8.44
CA GLU A 192 -12.09 -22.36 7.27
C GLU A 192 -12.18 -20.84 7.48
N LEU A 193 -11.95 -20.06 6.42
CA LEU A 193 -12.31 -18.64 6.39
C LEU A 193 -13.79 -18.53 6.80
N GLY A 194 -14.04 -17.85 7.90
CA GLY A 194 -15.38 -17.73 8.45
C GLY A 194 -16.34 -17.06 7.48
N VAL A 195 -17.57 -17.56 7.45
CA VAL A 195 -18.74 -16.92 6.84
C VAL A 195 -18.85 -15.41 7.17
N PRO A 196 -18.45 -14.91 8.37
CA PRO A 196 -18.51 -13.47 8.67
C PRO A 196 -17.60 -12.59 7.82
N GLU A 197 -16.37 -13.02 7.53
CA GLU A 197 -15.41 -12.27 6.71
C GLU A 197 -15.88 -12.17 5.26
N LEU A 198 -16.40 -13.26 4.68
CA LEU A 198 -17.00 -13.28 3.35
C LEU A 198 -18.26 -12.40 3.28
N THR A 199 -19.02 -12.33 4.38
CA THR A 199 -20.20 -11.45 4.47
C THR A 199 -19.79 -9.97 4.50
N ALA A 200 -18.69 -9.63 5.17
CA ALA A 200 -18.16 -8.27 5.21
C ALA A 200 -17.64 -7.82 3.83
N GLU A 201 -16.95 -8.71 3.11
CA GLU A 201 -16.50 -8.44 1.75
C GLU A 201 -17.68 -8.29 0.77
N ALA A 202 -18.69 -9.17 0.88
CA ALA A 202 -19.91 -9.08 0.08
C ALA A 202 -20.66 -7.76 0.32
N ALA A 203 -20.77 -7.32 1.58
CA ALA A 203 -21.39 -6.04 1.92
C ALA A 203 -20.62 -4.84 1.34
N LEU A 204 -19.28 -4.90 1.33
CA LEU A 204 -18.44 -3.84 0.77
C LEU A 204 -18.54 -3.77 -0.77
N LEU A 205 -18.63 -4.93 -1.43
CA LEU A 205 -18.87 -5.03 -2.86
C LEU A 205 -20.26 -4.51 -3.23
N GLN A 206 -21.28 -4.84 -2.44
CA GLN A 206 -22.66 -4.37 -2.64
C GLN A 206 -22.75 -2.84 -2.51
N ALA A 207 -22.16 -2.26 -1.46
CA ALA A 207 -22.13 -0.81 -1.26
C ALA A 207 -21.45 -0.06 -2.43
N ARG A 208 -20.44 -0.69 -3.04
CA ARG A 208 -19.74 -0.13 -4.20
C ARG A 208 -20.56 -0.21 -5.48
N LEU A 209 -21.32 -1.29 -5.67
CA LEU A 209 -22.28 -1.43 -6.76
C LEU A 209 -23.40 -0.39 -6.66
N ASP A 210 -23.98 -0.21 -5.47
CA ASP A 210 -25.05 0.77 -5.23
C ASP A 210 -24.55 2.20 -5.53
N TRP A 211 -23.32 2.51 -5.15
CA TRP A 211 -22.70 3.80 -5.47
C TRP A 211 -22.53 4.00 -6.98
N PHE A 212 -22.05 2.98 -7.72
CA PHE A 212 -21.92 3.06 -9.18
C PHE A 212 -23.28 3.25 -9.86
N GLN A 213 -24.31 2.54 -9.40
CA GLN A 213 -25.67 2.69 -9.92
C GLN A 213 -26.22 4.10 -9.67
N ALA A 214 -25.99 4.67 -8.47
CA ALA A 214 -26.36 6.04 -8.18
C ALA A 214 -25.62 7.07 -9.05
N GLN A 215 -24.36 6.82 -9.42
CA GLN A 215 -23.64 7.68 -10.37
C GLN A 215 -24.19 7.56 -11.80
N LEU A 216 -24.50 6.36 -12.26
CA LEU A 216 -25.09 6.13 -13.58
C LEU A 216 -26.47 6.78 -13.70
N ALA A 217 -27.32 6.68 -12.67
CA ALA A 217 -28.63 7.33 -12.64
C ALA A 217 -28.51 8.85 -12.78
N ARG A 218 -27.57 9.48 -12.05
CA ARG A 218 -27.30 10.93 -12.14
C ARG A 218 -26.76 11.38 -13.49
N LEU A 219 -26.05 10.50 -14.21
CA LEU A 219 -25.59 10.76 -15.57
C LEU A 219 -26.74 10.60 -16.58
N GLY A 220 -27.64 9.64 -16.37
CA GLY A 220 -28.85 9.45 -17.17
C GLY A 220 -29.84 10.60 -17.03
N GLU A 221 -30.01 11.17 -15.84
CA GLU A 221 -30.83 12.36 -15.58
C GLU A 221 -30.31 13.63 -16.27
N ARG A 222 -29.05 13.63 -16.73
CA ARG A 222 -28.42 14.76 -17.44
C ARG A 222 -28.31 14.56 -18.96
N GLY A 223 -28.99 13.55 -19.52
CA GLY A 223 -29.14 13.36 -20.97
C GLY A 223 -30.03 14.43 -21.64
N PRO A 224 -29.87 14.69 -22.96
CA PRO A 224 -30.34 15.91 -23.62
C PRO A 224 -31.85 15.89 -23.88
N GLY A 225 -32.63 16.33 -22.91
CA GLY A 225 -34.09 16.52 -23.02
C GLY A 225 -34.55 17.98 -22.93
N GLY A 226 -33.63 18.94 -23.01
CA GLY A 226 -33.92 20.38 -22.90
C GLY A 226 -33.97 21.12 -24.25
N GLY A 227 -34.62 20.54 -25.26
CA GLY A 227 -34.88 21.21 -26.54
C GLY A 227 -36.21 21.97 -26.51
N ARG A 228 -36.14 23.31 -26.50
CA ARG A 228 -37.25 24.27 -26.68
C ARG A 228 -38.25 23.86 -27.78
N LYS A 229 -39.56 24.02 -27.50
CA LYS A 229 -40.63 24.64 -28.32
C LYS A 229 -41.81 24.92 -27.36
N GLY A 230 -42.50 26.05 -27.32
CA GLY A 230 -42.43 27.33 -28.02
C GLY A 230 -43.22 28.35 -27.19
#